data_AF-A0A1W9WNV1-F1
#
_entry.id   AF-A0A1W9WNV1-F1
#
_cell.length_a   1.000
_cell.length_b   1.000
_cell.length_c   1.000
_cell.angle_alpha   90.00
_cell.angle_beta   90.00
_cell.angle_gamma   90.00
#
_symmetry.space_group_name_H-M   'P 1'
#
loop_
_entity.id
_entity.type
_entity.pdbx_description
1 polymer ?
#
loop_
_entity_poly.entity_id
_entity_poly.type
_entity_poly.pdbx_seq_one_letter_code
_entity_poly.pdbx_strand_id
1 'polypeptide(L)'
;MKPLFFPLTFLVLLSAGGCIPYPPKPPQPPPDNKTISDPLPMSEIPFTGLPAFDNVLSEAMQGQTGQIEVSLTKSVDPDQGEMPPQLSKWLAAIEDNGGEIHYEPLVDEMNLAGDDIANTLLNYSLQAFDAIRQWWYKEYQEEQPKYQWTKNYNARLCYRRDDNLVTKIVFVERSKSSQNEQACRP
;
A
#
# COMPACT_ATOMS: atom_id res chain seq x y z
N MET A 1 12.01 -55.53 0.83
CA MET A 1 12.56 -56.53 1.75
C MET A 1 13.91 -56.02 2.26
N LYS A 2 14.00 -55.77 3.59
CA LYS A 2 15.10 -55.96 4.57
C LYS A 2 16.59 -55.72 4.20
N PRO A 3 17.45 -55.41 5.20
CA PRO A 3 18.14 -54.11 5.32
C PRO A 3 19.67 -54.26 5.39
N LEU A 4 20.40 -53.13 5.40
CA LEU A 4 21.83 -53.12 5.75
C LEU A 4 22.08 -52.32 7.02
N PHE A 5 22.33 -53.09 8.06
CA PHE A 5 22.82 -52.75 9.39
C PHE A 5 24.30 -52.38 9.32
N PHE A 6 24.72 -51.29 9.99
CA PHE A 6 26.07 -51.17 10.52
C PHE A 6 26.00 -50.62 11.96
N PRO A 7 26.69 -51.23 12.93
CA PRO A 7 26.58 -50.89 14.35
C PRO A 7 27.77 -50.07 14.88
N LEU A 8 27.65 -49.68 16.16
CA LEU A 8 28.75 -49.40 17.12
C LEU A 8 29.44 -48.03 16.97
N THR A 9 29.78 -47.23 17.99
CA THR A 9 29.84 -47.38 19.46
C THR A 9 30.22 -46.00 20.07
N PHE A 10 29.71 -45.69 21.27
CA PHE A 10 30.28 -44.81 22.34
C PHE A 10 30.48 -43.31 22.00
N LEU A 11 30.33 -42.35 22.93
CA LEU A 11 30.79 -42.34 24.31
C LEU A 11 29.95 -41.34 25.12
N VAL A 12 29.50 -41.78 26.30
CA VAL A 12 28.80 -40.96 27.30
C VAL A 12 29.83 -40.10 28.04
N LEU A 13 29.59 -38.79 28.14
CA LEU A 13 30.22 -37.92 29.12
C LEU A 13 29.13 -37.28 29.98
N LEU A 14 28.95 -37.83 31.19
CA LEU A 14 28.22 -37.20 32.29
C LEU A 14 29.02 -35.98 32.78
N SER A 15 28.53 -34.78 32.51
CA SER A 15 28.91 -33.59 33.28
C SER A 15 27.87 -33.37 34.38
N ALA A 16 28.30 -33.61 35.62
CA ALA A 16 27.53 -33.26 36.81
C ALA A 16 27.61 -31.75 37.04
N GLY A 17 26.63 -31.00 36.53
CA GLY A 17 26.39 -29.60 36.87
C GLY A 17 25.24 -29.52 37.87
N GLY A 18 25.53 -29.08 39.09
CA GLY A 18 24.54 -28.93 40.16
C GLY A 18 23.46 -27.91 39.79
N CYS A 19 22.19 -28.33 39.88
CA CYS A 19 21.04 -27.45 39.83
C CYS A 19 20.89 -26.72 41.17
N ILE A 20 21.19 -25.42 41.18
CA ILE A 20 20.73 -24.51 42.23
C ILE A 20 19.24 -24.25 41.96
N PRO A 21 18.32 -24.45 42.92
CA PRO A 21 16.92 -24.07 42.74
C PRO A 21 16.80 -22.55 42.70
N TYR A 22 16.54 -22.01 41.52
CA TYR A 22 16.13 -20.60 41.36
C TYR A 22 14.72 -20.41 41.94
N PRO A 23 14.44 -19.29 42.61
CA PRO A 23 13.09 -18.96 43.04
C PRO A 23 12.17 -18.79 41.81
N PRO A 24 10.87 -19.12 41.93
CA PRO A 24 9.92 -18.96 40.83
C PRO A 24 9.86 -17.48 40.40
N LYS A 25 10.10 -17.26 39.11
CA LYS A 25 9.96 -15.95 38.45
C LYS A 25 8.52 -15.46 38.68
N PRO A 26 8.31 -14.20 39.12
CA PRO A 26 6.97 -13.61 39.18
C PRO A 26 6.27 -13.74 37.82
N PRO A 27 4.94 -13.94 37.78
CA PRO A 27 4.20 -14.02 36.53
C PRO A 27 4.51 -12.78 35.70
N GLN A 28 5.18 -12.99 34.55
CA GLN A 28 5.30 -11.92 33.58
C GLN A 28 3.88 -11.62 33.07
N PRO A 29 3.48 -10.34 33.00
CA PRO A 29 2.29 -9.98 32.25
C PRO A 29 2.44 -10.52 30.82
N PRO A 30 1.35 -10.96 30.17
CA PRO A 30 1.40 -11.48 28.82
C PRO A 30 2.15 -10.48 27.92
N PRO A 31 2.97 -10.97 26.97
CA PRO A 31 3.67 -10.08 26.05
C PRO A 31 2.62 -9.25 25.33
N ASP A 32 2.66 -7.94 25.55
CA ASP A 32 1.94 -6.98 24.73
C ASP A 32 2.38 -7.23 23.29
N ASN A 33 1.50 -7.87 22.54
CA ASN A 33 1.67 -8.20 21.13
C ASN A 33 1.46 -6.89 20.35
N LYS A 34 2.31 -5.89 20.61
CA LYS A 34 2.38 -4.68 19.83
C LYS A 34 3.23 -5.02 18.62
N THR A 35 2.58 -5.62 17.63
CA THR A 35 3.07 -5.63 16.25
C THR A 35 3.22 -4.17 15.84
N ILE A 36 4.40 -3.60 16.08
CA ILE A 36 4.79 -2.32 15.50
C ILE A 36 5.00 -2.64 14.03
N SER A 37 3.98 -2.35 13.22
CA SER A 37 4.08 -2.33 11.77
C SER A 37 5.09 -1.25 11.43
N ASP A 38 6.32 -1.64 11.09
CA ASP A 38 7.30 -0.69 10.57
C ASP A 38 6.68 0.00 9.33
N PRO A 39 6.73 1.35 9.25
CA PRO A 39 6.17 2.07 8.11
C PRO A 39 6.88 1.61 6.83
N LEU A 40 6.09 1.30 5.80
CA LEU A 40 6.61 0.90 4.51
C LEU A 40 7.52 1.99 3.94
N PRO A 41 8.58 1.63 3.19
CA PRO A 41 9.38 2.62 2.48
C PRO A 41 8.47 3.42 1.55
N MET A 42 8.50 4.74 1.70
CA MET A 42 7.65 5.71 1.01
C MET A 42 8.52 6.62 0.13
N SER A 43 8.05 6.90 -1.09
CA SER A 43 8.64 7.91 -1.98
C SER A 43 7.61 9.01 -2.23
N GLU A 44 7.98 10.27 -2.01
CA GLU A 44 7.13 11.43 -2.26
C GLU A 44 7.55 12.13 -3.56
N ILE A 45 6.59 12.36 -4.45
CA ILE A 45 6.79 12.93 -5.78
C ILE A 45 5.80 14.08 -5.99
N PRO A 46 6.25 15.33 -6.13
CA PRO A 46 5.34 16.41 -6.50
C PRO A 46 4.88 16.26 -7.96
N PHE A 47 3.59 16.39 -8.20
CA PHE A 47 3.05 16.43 -9.55
C PHE A 47 3.39 17.78 -10.22
N THR A 48 4.15 17.71 -11.31
CA THR A 48 4.62 18.90 -12.05
C THR A 48 3.88 19.16 -13.36
N GLY A 49 3.08 18.20 -13.86
CA GLY A 49 2.46 18.28 -15.18
C GLY A 49 3.44 18.27 -16.37
N LEU A 50 4.73 18.06 -16.10
CA LEU A 50 5.77 18.02 -17.12
C LEU A 50 6.00 16.57 -17.60
N PRO A 51 6.48 16.35 -18.84
CA PRO A 51 6.79 15.01 -19.33
C PRO A 51 7.78 14.24 -18.45
N ALA A 52 8.68 14.95 -17.76
CA ALA A 52 9.66 14.35 -16.84
C ALA A 52 9.00 13.62 -15.65
N PHE A 53 7.79 14.02 -15.25
CA PHE A 53 7.05 13.36 -14.17
C PHE A 53 6.86 11.87 -14.43
N ASP A 54 6.53 11.48 -15.67
CA ASP A 54 6.30 10.08 -15.99
C ASP A 54 7.54 9.21 -15.79
N ASN A 55 8.73 9.74 -16.07
CA ASN A 55 9.98 9.01 -15.86
C ASN A 55 10.26 8.85 -14.37
N VAL A 56 10.09 9.92 -13.59
CA VAL A 56 10.30 9.89 -12.12
C VAL A 56 9.33 8.90 -11.45
N LEU A 57 8.06 8.91 -11.85
CA LEU A 57 7.07 7.97 -11.30
C LEU A 57 7.38 6.53 -11.73
N SER A 58 7.75 6.31 -12.99
CA SER A 58 8.13 4.98 -13.50
C SER A 58 9.34 4.41 -12.76
N GLU A 59 10.37 5.23 -12.53
CA GLU A 59 11.56 4.85 -11.76
C GLU A 59 11.23 4.54 -10.30
N ALA A 60 10.37 5.33 -9.66
CA ALA A 60 9.92 5.08 -8.29
C ALA A 60 9.15 3.75 -8.18
N MET A 61 8.30 3.45 -9.17
CA MET A 61 7.57 2.18 -9.24
C MET A 61 8.50 0.99 -9.51
N GLN A 62 9.49 1.17 -10.39
CA GLN A 62 10.51 0.17 -10.68
C GLN A 62 11.32 -0.20 -9.44
N GLY A 63 11.61 0.76 -8.57
CA GLY A 63 12.28 0.55 -7.29
C GLY A 63 11.51 -0.32 -6.29
N GLN A 64 10.28 -0.74 -6.62
CA GLN A 64 9.39 -1.53 -5.74
C GLN A 64 9.20 -0.88 -4.37
N THR A 65 9.10 0.45 -4.38
CA THR A 65 8.80 1.23 -3.20
C THR A 65 7.42 0.81 -2.68
N GLY A 66 7.29 0.52 -1.39
CA GLY A 66 6.04 0.00 -0.84
C GLY A 66 4.87 0.97 -1.02
N GLN A 67 5.16 2.27 -1.00
CA GLN A 67 4.21 3.34 -1.23
C GLN A 67 4.85 4.49 -2.01
N ILE A 68 4.13 5.04 -2.98
CA ILE A 68 4.56 6.23 -3.72
C ILE A 68 3.45 7.26 -3.61
N GLU A 69 3.75 8.34 -2.94
CA GLU A 69 2.87 9.48 -2.77
C GLU A 69 3.10 10.50 -3.88
N VAL A 70 2.03 10.85 -4.59
CA VAL A 70 2.00 11.92 -5.57
C VAL A 70 1.18 13.08 -5.03
N SER A 71 1.86 14.16 -4.65
CA SER A 71 1.24 15.38 -4.15
C SER A 71 0.81 16.28 -5.31
N LEU A 72 -0.45 16.76 -5.29
CA LEU A 72 -0.97 17.65 -6.34
C LEU A 72 -0.81 19.11 -5.91
N THR A 73 -0.15 19.91 -6.76
CA THR A 73 0.02 21.36 -6.51
C THR A 73 -1.32 22.11 -6.47
N LYS A 74 -2.31 21.61 -7.22
CA LYS A 74 -3.70 22.08 -7.19
C LYS A 74 -4.59 20.87 -6.97
N SER A 75 -5.55 20.97 -6.06
CA SER A 75 -6.58 19.94 -5.90
C SER A 75 -7.39 19.79 -7.19
N VAL A 76 -7.79 18.57 -7.51
CA VAL A 76 -8.48 18.24 -8.76
C VAL A 76 -9.86 17.67 -8.46
N ASP A 77 -10.84 18.07 -9.26
CA ASP A 77 -12.18 17.47 -9.26
C ASP A 77 -12.23 16.35 -10.32
N PRO A 78 -12.17 15.07 -9.92
CA PRO A 78 -12.24 13.98 -10.89
C PRO A 78 -13.61 13.92 -11.57
N ASP A 79 -14.71 14.30 -10.90
CA ASP A 79 -16.07 14.24 -11.44
C ASP A 79 -16.30 15.24 -12.57
N GLN A 80 -15.58 16.36 -12.56
CA GLN A 80 -15.59 17.36 -13.63
C GLN A 80 -14.55 17.08 -14.73
N GLY A 81 -13.84 15.95 -14.66
CA GLY A 81 -12.79 15.61 -15.63
C GLY A 81 -11.55 16.50 -15.53
N GLU A 82 -11.29 17.12 -14.38
CA GLU A 82 -10.12 17.97 -14.16
C GLU A 82 -8.82 17.17 -13.91
N MET A 83 -8.90 15.84 -13.90
CA MET A 83 -7.74 14.98 -13.69
C MET A 83 -6.70 15.18 -14.82
N PRO A 84 -5.45 15.54 -14.50
CA PRO A 84 -4.41 15.73 -15.50
C PRO A 84 -4.22 14.49 -16.38
N PRO A 85 -4.06 14.65 -17.71
CA PRO A 85 -3.95 13.53 -18.65
C PRO A 85 -2.88 12.50 -18.29
N GLN A 86 -1.75 12.94 -17.73
CA GLN A 86 -0.70 12.03 -17.28
C GLN A 86 -1.16 11.11 -16.15
N LEU A 87 -1.81 11.66 -15.11
CA LEU A 87 -2.33 10.88 -13.99
C LEU A 87 -3.44 9.95 -14.44
N SER A 88 -4.34 10.42 -15.32
CA SER A 88 -5.37 9.60 -15.95
C SER A 88 -4.78 8.37 -16.67
N LYS A 89 -3.66 8.53 -17.39
CA LYS A 89 -2.97 7.39 -18.04
C LYS A 89 -2.37 6.41 -17.03
N TRP A 90 -1.76 6.89 -15.95
CA TRP A 90 -1.23 6.03 -14.89
C TRP A 90 -2.32 5.23 -14.19
N LEU A 91 -3.45 5.88 -13.89
CA LEU A 91 -4.61 5.23 -13.29
C LEU A 91 -5.22 4.21 -14.25
N ALA A 92 -5.43 4.56 -15.51
CA ALA A 92 -5.87 3.61 -16.54
C ALA A 92 -4.93 2.40 -16.65
N ALA A 93 -3.61 2.63 -16.69
CA ALA A 93 -2.63 1.55 -16.77
C ALA A 93 -2.60 0.65 -15.54
N ILE A 94 -2.95 1.15 -14.34
CA ILE A 94 -3.09 0.31 -13.14
C ILE A 94 -4.29 -0.62 -13.30
N GLU A 95 -5.43 -0.07 -13.70
CA GLU A 95 -6.67 -0.85 -13.87
C GLU A 95 -6.55 -1.87 -15.02
N ASP A 96 -5.96 -1.47 -16.14
CA ASP A 96 -5.68 -2.34 -17.31
C ASP A 96 -4.77 -3.53 -16.93
N ASN A 97 -3.83 -3.30 -16.00
CA ASN A 97 -2.98 -4.36 -15.43
C ASN A 97 -3.62 -5.08 -14.23
N GLY A 98 -4.93 -4.98 -14.03
CA GLY A 98 -5.69 -5.66 -12.97
C GLY A 98 -5.44 -5.13 -11.56
N GLY A 99 -4.99 -3.89 -11.43
CA GLY A 99 -4.85 -3.21 -10.15
C GLY A 99 -6.15 -2.52 -9.74
N GLU A 100 -6.32 -2.34 -8.44
CA GLU A 100 -7.50 -1.68 -7.87
C GLU A 100 -7.23 -0.19 -7.66
N ILE A 101 -8.27 0.62 -7.87
CA ILE A 101 -8.25 2.04 -7.59
C ILE A 101 -9.34 2.34 -6.57
N HIS A 102 -8.95 2.88 -5.41
CA HIS A 102 -9.86 3.27 -4.35
C HIS A 102 -9.95 4.79 -4.23
N TYR A 103 -11.11 5.27 -3.80
CA TYR A 103 -11.38 6.67 -3.53
C TYR A 103 -11.56 6.85 -2.02
N GLU A 104 -10.63 7.53 -1.35
CA GLU A 104 -10.57 7.56 0.12
C GLU A 104 -10.48 9.00 0.63
N PRO A 105 -11.23 9.36 1.70
CA PRO A 105 -11.12 10.66 2.31
C PRO A 105 -9.80 10.78 3.09
N LEU A 106 -9.24 11.98 3.14
CA LEU A 106 -8.13 12.30 4.05
C LEU A 106 -8.58 12.12 5.51
N VAL A 107 -7.73 11.45 6.31
CA VAL A 107 -8.09 11.02 7.67
C VAL A 107 -8.03 12.16 8.69
N ASP A 108 -7.32 13.27 8.42
CA ASP A 108 -7.24 14.41 9.36
C ASP A 108 -8.57 15.12 9.61
N GLU A 109 -9.57 14.89 8.75
CA GLU A 109 -10.94 15.38 8.96
C GLU A 109 -11.78 14.40 9.80
N MET A 110 -11.23 13.24 10.17
CA MET A 110 -11.84 12.30 11.10
C MET A 110 -11.30 12.52 12.51
N ASN A 111 -12.00 13.34 13.30
CA ASN A 111 -12.08 13.16 14.76
C ASN A 111 -12.85 11.87 15.12
N LEU A 112 -12.63 10.76 14.40
CA LEU A 112 -13.31 9.49 14.64
C LEU A 112 -12.30 8.54 15.30
N ALA A 113 -12.28 8.60 16.62
CA ALA A 113 -11.68 7.56 17.44
C ALA A 113 -12.47 6.25 17.26
N GLY A 114 -11.79 5.22 16.76
CA GLY A 114 -12.22 3.81 16.87
C GLY A 114 -12.95 3.24 15.65
N ASP A 115 -12.49 2.06 15.23
CA ASP A 115 -13.12 0.89 14.57
C ASP A 115 -14.29 1.02 13.56
N ASP A 116 -14.83 2.21 13.28
CA ASP A 116 -16.04 2.44 12.47
C ASP A 116 -15.74 3.05 11.08
N ILE A 117 -14.45 3.17 10.74
CA ILE A 117 -13.97 3.75 9.48
C ILE A 117 -14.25 2.81 8.31
N ALA A 118 -14.19 1.49 8.53
CA ALA A 118 -14.34 0.49 7.46
C ALA A 118 -15.73 0.48 6.81
N ASN A 119 -16.79 0.82 7.55
CA ASN A 119 -18.16 0.80 7.03
C ASN A 119 -18.59 2.13 6.40
N THR A 120 -17.94 3.24 6.75
CA THR A 120 -18.30 4.58 6.25
C THR A 120 -17.62 4.92 4.92
N LEU A 121 -16.52 4.23 4.59
CA LEU A 121 -15.74 4.44 3.35
C LEU A 121 -16.42 3.89 2.08
N LEU A 122 -17.42 3.00 2.20
CA LEU A 122 -17.90 2.20 1.06
C LEU A 122 -19.10 2.79 0.30
N ASN A 123 -19.69 3.90 0.75
CA ASN A 123 -20.96 4.42 0.17
C ASN A 123 -20.82 5.69 -0.68
N TYR A 124 -19.61 6.20 -0.91
CA TYR A 124 -19.41 7.29 -1.88
C TYR A 124 -19.30 6.74 -3.30
N SER A 125 -20.03 7.38 -4.22
CA SER A 125 -20.69 6.76 -5.36
C SER A 125 -19.78 6.06 -6.38
N LEU A 126 -19.93 4.73 -6.47
CA LEU A 126 -19.46 3.91 -7.60
C LEU A 126 -19.87 4.48 -8.97
N GLN A 127 -21.02 5.17 -9.06
CA GLN A 127 -21.53 5.73 -10.32
C GLN A 127 -20.69 6.91 -10.86
N ALA A 128 -20.13 7.75 -9.98
CA ALA A 128 -19.22 8.82 -10.40
C ALA A 128 -17.89 8.21 -10.87
N PHE A 129 -17.44 7.17 -10.17
CA PHE A 129 -16.20 6.47 -10.51
C PHE A 129 -16.25 5.80 -11.88
N ASP A 130 -17.38 5.21 -12.27
CA ASP A 130 -17.55 4.62 -13.60
C ASP A 130 -17.49 5.67 -14.73
N ALA A 131 -18.06 6.85 -14.51
CA ALA A 131 -17.96 7.95 -15.47
C ALA A 131 -16.51 8.45 -15.59
N ILE A 132 -15.82 8.58 -14.45
CA ILE A 132 -14.41 8.98 -14.41
C ILE A 132 -13.52 7.97 -15.14
N ARG A 133 -13.74 6.66 -14.95
CA ARG A 133 -12.99 5.60 -15.64
C ARG A 133 -13.07 5.75 -17.16
N GLN A 134 -14.26 5.98 -17.70
CA GLN A 134 -14.44 6.16 -19.15
C GLN A 134 -13.59 7.31 -19.72
N TRP A 135 -13.38 8.38 -18.94
CA TRP A 135 -12.54 9.50 -19.35
C TRP A 135 -11.05 9.13 -19.35
N TRP A 136 -10.60 8.34 -18.38
CA TRP A 136 -9.21 7.89 -18.29
C TRP A 136 -8.80 7.02 -19.48
N TYR A 137 -9.66 6.08 -19.88
CA TYR A 137 -9.38 5.19 -21.02
C TYR A 137 -9.30 5.92 -22.36
N LYS A 138 -10.00 7.04 -22.53
CA LYS A 138 -9.95 7.83 -23.78
C LYS A 138 -8.55 8.39 -24.06
N GLU A 139 -7.82 8.70 -23.00
CA GLU A 139 -6.51 9.35 -23.05
C GLU A 139 -5.36 8.31 -23.08
N TYR A 140 -5.66 7.07 -22.70
CA TYR A 140 -4.75 5.92 -22.77
C TYR A 140 -4.71 5.35 -24.19
N GLN A 141 -3.64 5.66 -24.93
CA GLN A 141 -3.31 5.03 -26.19
C GLN A 141 -1.96 4.32 -26.05
N GLU A 142 -2.00 3.00 -26.17
CA GLU A 142 -0.88 2.04 -26.22
C GLU A 142 -0.03 1.83 -24.95
N GLU A 143 0.42 0.58 -24.81
CA GLU A 143 1.38 0.11 -23.83
C GLU A 143 2.74 0.79 -24.04
N GLN A 144 2.96 1.92 -23.35
CA GLN A 144 4.30 2.48 -23.27
C GLN A 144 5.13 1.70 -22.23
N PRO A 145 6.42 1.44 -22.49
CA PRO A 145 7.31 0.71 -21.57
C PRO A 145 7.34 1.29 -20.16
N LYS A 146 7.11 2.60 -20.02
CA LYS A 146 7.07 3.30 -18.73
C LYS A 146 5.95 2.83 -17.80
N TYR A 147 4.85 2.30 -18.34
CA TYR A 147 3.72 1.83 -17.55
C TYR A 147 3.85 0.36 -17.10
N GLN A 148 4.86 -0.39 -17.57
CA GLN A 148 4.99 -1.82 -17.26
C GLN A 148 5.02 -2.16 -15.76
N TRP A 149 5.40 -1.19 -14.92
CA TRP A 149 5.53 -1.36 -13.48
C TRP A 149 4.19 -1.24 -12.74
N THR A 150 3.13 -0.72 -13.37
CA THR A 150 1.80 -0.56 -12.74
C THR A 150 1.15 -1.89 -12.37
N LYS A 151 1.56 -3.00 -13.01
CA LYS A 151 1.12 -4.37 -12.69
C LYS A 151 1.39 -4.80 -11.24
N ASN A 152 2.25 -4.09 -10.53
CA ASN A 152 2.58 -4.37 -9.14
C ASN A 152 1.90 -3.41 -8.16
N TYR A 153 1.08 -2.46 -8.62
CA TYR A 153 0.52 -1.41 -7.78
C TYR A 153 -1.01 -1.33 -7.87
N ASN A 154 -1.60 -0.86 -6.78
CA ASN A 154 -2.94 -0.29 -6.70
C ASN A 154 -2.82 1.23 -6.55
N ALA A 155 -3.91 1.96 -6.73
CA ALA A 155 -3.96 3.40 -6.49
C ALA A 155 -5.04 3.77 -5.47
N ARG A 156 -4.78 4.84 -4.72
CA ARG A 156 -5.73 5.47 -3.81
C ARG A 156 -5.76 6.96 -4.10
N LEU A 157 -6.94 7.48 -4.41
CA LEU A 157 -7.16 8.90 -4.62
C LEU A 157 -7.64 9.49 -3.29
N CYS A 158 -6.80 10.32 -2.69
CA CYS A 158 -7.06 10.93 -1.40
C CYS A 158 -7.78 12.27 -1.58
N TYR A 159 -9.05 12.32 -1.19
CA TYR A 159 -9.91 13.49 -1.36
C TYR A 159 -10.24 14.19 -0.04
N ARG A 160 -10.53 15.48 -0.13
CA ARG A 160 -11.06 16.27 0.98
C ARG A 160 -12.58 16.14 1.02
N ARG A 161 -13.21 15.87 2.18
CA ARG A 161 -14.67 15.61 2.20
C ARG A 161 -15.52 16.83 1.92
N ASP A 162 -15.03 18.01 2.30
CA ASP A 162 -15.80 19.25 2.20
C ASP A 162 -16.19 19.59 0.75
N ASP A 163 -15.33 19.26 -0.20
CA ASP A 163 -15.52 19.58 -1.62
C ASP A 163 -15.18 18.44 -2.59
N ASN A 164 -14.91 17.24 -2.08
CA ASN A 164 -14.55 16.04 -2.84
C ASN A 164 -13.33 16.22 -3.75
N LEU A 165 -12.47 17.22 -3.51
CA LEU A 165 -11.31 17.44 -4.34
C LEU A 165 -10.16 16.52 -3.95
N VAL A 166 -9.58 15.84 -4.93
CA VAL A 166 -8.38 15.02 -4.77
C VAL A 166 -7.18 15.94 -4.60
N THR A 167 -6.41 15.72 -3.55
CA THR A 167 -5.21 16.52 -3.22
C THR A 167 -3.94 15.70 -3.38
N LYS A 168 -4.07 14.38 -3.28
CA LYS A 168 -2.97 13.41 -3.30
C LYS A 168 -3.43 12.12 -3.95
N ILE A 169 -2.52 11.47 -4.67
CA ILE A 169 -2.71 10.10 -5.16
C ILE A 169 -1.60 9.25 -4.57
N VAL A 170 -1.95 8.08 -4.04
CA VAL A 170 -1.00 7.14 -3.48
C VAL A 170 -1.02 5.86 -4.29
N PHE A 171 0.14 5.47 -4.80
CA PHE A 171 0.36 4.15 -5.38
C PHE A 171 0.88 3.21 -4.30
N VAL A 172 0.21 2.09 -4.10
CA VAL A 172 0.55 1.10 -3.07
C VAL A 172 0.90 -0.21 -3.74
N GLU A 173 2.05 -0.79 -3.39
CA GLU A 173 2.44 -2.09 -3.90
C GLU A 173 1.39 -3.15 -3.52
N ARG A 174 0.89 -3.92 -4.50
CA ARG A 174 -0.21 -4.88 -4.32
C ARG A 174 0.08 -5.92 -3.25
N SER A 175 1.34 -6.35 -3.13
CA SER A 175 1.80 -7.32 -2.13
C SER A 175 1.66 -6.79 -0.69
N LYS A 176 1.55 -5.47 -0.51
CA LYS A 176 1.54 -4.77 0.78
C LYS A 176 0.26 -3.97 1.02
N SER A 177 -0.74 -4.09 0.15
CA SER A 177 -1.97 -3.28 0.19
C SER A 177 -2.79 -3.47 1.48
N SER A 178 -2.80 -4.68 2.04
CA SER A 178 -3.50 -5.02 3.28
C SER A 178 -2.85 -4.44 4.54
N GLN A 179 -1.58 -4.06 4.48
CA GLN A 179 -0.86 -3.42 5.59
C GLN A 179 -1.00 -1.90 5.58
N ASN A 180 -1.63 -1.33 4.55
CA ASN A 180 -1.63 0.10 4.27
C ASN A 180 -3.04 0.69 4.16
N GLU A 181 -3.94 0.29 5.07
CA GLU A 181 -5.28 0.88 5.23
C GLU A 181 -5.27 2.40 5.50
N GLN A 182 -4.09 2.99 5.70
CA GLN A 182 -3.90 4.37 6.13
C GLN A 182 -3.12 5.23 5.12
N ALA A 183 -3.05 4.81 3.86
CA ALA A 183 -2.30 5.52 2.83
C ALA A 183 -2.75 6.99 2.63
N CYS A 184 -4.02 7.32 2.86
CA CYS A 184 -4.54 8.69 2.82
C CYS A 184 -4.47 9.43 4.17
N ARG A 185 -3.57 9.01 5.07
CA ARG A 185 -3.15 9.83 6.20
C ARG A 185 -2.19 10.93 5.75
N PRO A 186 -2.19 12.08 6.43
CA PRO A 186 -1.21 13.14 6.19
C PRO A 186 0.18 12.75 6.70
#